data_AF-A0A1I1SZ01-F1
#
_entry.id   AF-A0A1I1SZ01-F1
#
_cell.length_a   1.000
_cell.length_b   1.000
_cell.length_c   1.000
_cell.angle_alpha   90.00
_cell.angle_beta   90.00
_cell.angle_gamma   90.00
#
_symmetry.space_group_name_H-M   'P 1'
#
loop_
_entity.id
_entity.type
_entity.pdbx_description
1 polymer ?
#
loop_
_entity_poly.entity_id
_entity_poly.type
_entity_poly.pdbx_seq_one_letter_code
_entity_poly.pdbx_strand_id
1 'polypeptide(L)'
;MRASALRRIGQTVVCVVVATTGTNCAPHGHETIEMEAAPQADWTVARRTDCPDRRLTAPTSSVDAEDEGSLDAALDLARGVLALESYEQPRACHARLAERLRLRYDIDYRNVGACGVDPAVIGHARGYNAMMHRHIAERHGAVVEAVAREVGCLRDG
;
A
#
# COMPACT_ATOMS: atom_id res chain seq x y z
N MET A 1 -16.71 22.13 34.78
CA MET A 1 -16.30 22.30 33.38
C MET A 1 -14.79 22.15 33.31
N ARG A 2 -14.29 21.12 32.63
CA ARG A 2 -12.86 20.76 32.61
C ARG A 2 -12.15 21.50 31.46
N ALA A 3 -11.13 22.29 31.78
CA ALA A 3 -10.19 22.83 30.80
C ALA A 3 -9.15 21.76 30.46
N SER A 4 -8.98 21.46 29.17
CA SER A 4 -7.89 20.61 28.68
C SER A 4 -6.81 21.48 28.05
N ALA A 5 -5.61 21.38 28.60
CA ALA A 5 -4.40 22.04 28.15
C ALA A 5 -3.81 21.33 26.91
N LEU A 6 -3.48 22.10 25.87
CA LEU A 6 -2.69 21.65 24.73
C LEU A 6 -1.20 21.73 25.11
N ARG A 7 -0.51 20.59 25.16
CA ARG A 7 0.96 20.53 25.23
C ARG A 7 1.55 20.53 23.82
N ARG A 8 2.51 21.44 23.60
CA ARG A 8 3.39 21.52 22.43
C ARG A 8 4.36 20.33 22.40
N ILE A 9 4.59 19.76 21.22
CA ILE A 9 5.76 18.90 20.94
C ILE A 9 6.55 19.60 19.82
N GLY A 10 7.85 19.72 20.03
CA GLY A 10 8.75 20.63 19.32
C GLY A 10 8.93 20.31 17.83
N GLN A 11 9.04 21.38 17.04
CA GLN A 11 9.48 21.33 15.65
C GLN A 11 11.00 21.52 15.61
N THR A 12 11.70 20.55 15.03
CA THR A 12 13.10 20.68 14.63
C THR A 12 13.15 21.51 13.35
N VAL A 13 13.78 22.68 13.40
CA VAL A 13 13.99 23.54 12.23
C VAL A 13 15.29 23.10 11.54
N VAL A 14 15.19 22.62 10.31
CA VAL A 14 16.34 22.37 9.44
C VAL A 14 16.55 23.60 8.56
N CYS A 15 17.62 24.35 8.78
CA CYS A 15 18.02 25.46 7.92
C CYS A 15 18.91 24.93 6.78
N VAL A 16 18.45 25.05 5.54
CA VAL A 16 19.30 24.89 4.36
C VAL A 16 19.98 26.22 4.07
N VAL A 17 21.31 26.25 4.17
CA VAL A 17 22.12 27.44 3.85
C VAL A 17 22.40 27.42 2.35
N VAL A 18 21.70 28.27 1.59
CA VAL A 18 22.06 28.58 0.21
C VAL A 18 22.97 29.79 0.22
N ALA A 19 24.25 29.57 -0.10
CA ALA A 19 25.23 30.63 -0.26
C ALA A 19 24.98 31.35 -1.59
N THR A 20 24.37 32.54 -1.53
CA THR A 20 24.80 33.78 -2.22
C THR A 20 23.78 34.89 -1.97
N THR A 21 24.25 35.99 -1.37
CA THR A 21 23.68 37.35 -1.35
C THR A 21 22.21 37.53 -0.95
N GLY A 22 22.00 38.01 0.28
CA GLY A 22 20.78 38.75 0.67
C GLY A 22 19.87 37.98 1.63
N THR A 23 20.04 38.22 2.93
CA THR A 23 19.16 37.70 3.97
C THR A 23 17.81 38.42 3.93
N ASN A 24 16.84 37.85 3.23
CA ASN A 24 15.42 38.16 3.44
C ASN A 24 14.74 36.92 4.00
N CYS A 25 14.71 36.81 5.33
CA CYS A 25 13.81 35.90 6.03
C CYS A 25 12.39 36.50 5.97
N ALA A 26 11.73 36.37 4.82
CA ALA A 26 10.29 36.57 4.76
C ALA A 26 9.62 35.40 5.52
N PRO A 27 8.59 35.63 6.35
CA PRO A 27 7.77 34.55 6.86
C PRO A 27 7.09 33.89 5.66
N HIS A 28 7.58 32.72 5.25
CA HIS A 28 6.84 31.87 4.35
C HIS A 28 5.51 31.58 5.02
N GLY A 29 4.43 31.99 4.34
CA GLY A 29 3.08 31.69 4.75
C GLY A 29 2.95 30.20 5.05
N HIS A 30 2.10 29.89 6.02
CA HIS A 30 1.64 28.54 6.26
C HIS A 30 0.87 28.09 5.02
N GLU A 31 1.58 27.57 4.02
CA GLU A 31 0.98 26.75 2.99
C GLU A 31 0.67 25.43 3.68
N THR A 32 -0.54 25.34 4.20
CA THR A 32 -1.15 24.05 4.51
C THR A 32 -1.15 23.27 3.21
N ILE A 33 -0.19 22.36 3.07
CA ILE A 33 -0.37 21.20 2.20
C ILE A 33 -1.55 20.47 2.81
N GLU A 34 -2.74 20.76 2.32
CA GLU A 34 -3.86 19.87 2.48
C GLU A 34 -3.39 18.54 1.90
N MET A 35 -3.00 17.63 2.79
CA MET A 35 -2.94 16.23 2.43
C MET A 35 -4.38 15.89 2.04
N GLU A 36 -4.69 15.98 0.75
CA GLU A 36 -5.88 15.33 0.20
C GLU A 36 -5.85 13.93 0.77
N ALA A 37 -6.91 13.59 1.52
CA ALA A 37 -7.06 12.26 2.07
C ALA A 37 -6.81 11.29 0.91
N ALA A 38 -5.77 10.47 1.03
CA ALA A 38 -5.52 9.41 0.07
C ALA A 38 -6.88 8.74 -0.18
N PRO A 39 -7.32 8.62 -1.45
CA PRO A 39 -8.65 8.13 -1.76
C PRO A 39 -8.89 6.88 -0.93
N GLN A 40 -9.99 6.87 -0.17
CA GLN A 40 -10.37 5.71 0.61
C GLN A 40 -10.22 4.51 -0.31
N ALA A 41 -9.39 3.53 0.07
CA ALA A 41 -9.21 2.32 -0.70
C ALA A 41 -10.62 1.73 -0.88
N ASP A 42 -11.19 1.94 -2.06
CA ASP A 42 -12.55 1.53 -2.33
C ASP A 42 -12.50 0.02 -2.45
N TRP A 43 -12.91 -0.63 -1.36
CA TRP A 43 -13.16 -2.05 -1.27
C TRP A 43 -14.41 -2.45 -2.06
N THR A 44 -14.80 -1.69 -3.09
CA THR A 44 -15.58 -2.28 -4.17
C THR A 44 -14.74 -3.42 -4.70
N VAL A 45 -15.08 -4.63 -4.21
CA VAL A 45 -14.95 -5.87 -4.94
C VAL A 45 -15.26 -5.48 -6.36
N ALA A 46 -14.22 -5.33 -7.20
CA ALA A 46 -14.41 -4.94 -8.58
C ALA A 46 -15.48 -5.91 -9.07
N ARG A 47 -16.68 -5.38 -9.36
CA ARG A 47 -17.73 -6.26 -9.85
C ARG A 47 -17.12 -6.88 -11.09
N ARG A 48 -17.50 -8.12 -11.41
CA ARG A 48 -17.00 -8.79 -12.61
C ARG A 48 -17.18 -7.93 -13.89
N THR A 49 -18.06 -6.92 -13.83
CA THR A 49 -18.34 -5.91 -14.85
C THR A 49 -17.41 -4.70 -14.86
N ASP A 50 -16.69 -4.41 -13.77
CA ASP A 50 -15.79 -3.26 -13.60
C ASP A 50 -14.33 -3.66 -13.81
N CYS A 51 -14.10 -4.79 -14.48
CA CYS A 51 -12.80 -5.18 -14.97
C CYS A 51 -12.45 -4.22 -16.10
N PRO A 52 -11.56 -3.22 -15.90
CA PRO A 52 -10.96 -2.60 -17.07
C PRO A 52 -10.40 -3.76 -17.89
N ASP A 53 -10.60 -3.72 -19.21
CA ASP A 53 -9.85 -4.53 -20.16
C ASP A 53 -8.38 -4.08 -20.01
N ARG A 54 -7.77 -4.42 -18.86
CA ARG A 54 -6.34 -4.37 -18.65
C ARG A 54 -5.90 -5.53 -19.51
N ARG A 55 -5.80 -5.24 -20.81
CA ARG A 55 -4.87 -5.89 -21.71
C ARG A 55 -3.50 -5.65 -21.09
N LEU A 56 -3.21 -6.39 -20.03
CA LEU A 56 -1.92 -7.01 -19.87
C LEU A 56 -1.71 -7.64 -21.24
N THR A 57 -0.89 -6.99 -22.06
CA THR A 57 -0.45 -7.57 -23.33
C THR A 57 0.12 -8.91 -22.95
N ALA A 58 -0.68 -9.97 -23.13
CA ALA A 58 -0.55 -11.18 -22.34
C ALA A 58 0.91 -11.64 -22.38
N PRO A 59 1.63 -11.62 -21.24
CA PRO A 59 2.95 -12.22 -21.19
C PRO A 59 2.80 -13.66 -21.69
N THR A 60 3.54 -14.00 -22.74
CA THR A 60 3.40 -15.29 -23.42
C THR A 60 3.84 -16.47 -22.54
N SER A 61 4.47 -16.18 -21.39
CA SER A 61 4.86 -17.16 -20.39
C SER A 61 4.58 -16.66 -18.97
N SER A 62 4.38 -17.59 -18.02
CA SER A 62 4.25 -17.25 -16.60
C SER A 62 5.52 -16.67 -15.99
N VAL A 63 6.69 -16.91 -16.61
CA VAL A 63 7.97 -16.35 -16.17
C VAL A 63 7.99 -14.84 -16.41
N ASP A 64 7.54 -14.39 -17.59
CA ASP A 64 7.46 -12.96 -17.90
C ASP A 64 6.49 -12.24 -16.95
N ALA A 65 5.39 -12.90 -16.56
CA ALA A 65 4.43 -12.33 -15.62
C ALA A 65 5.00 -12.16 -14.19
N GLU A 66 5.80 -13.11 -13.70
CA GLU A 66 6.47 -12.99 -12.39
C GLU A 66 7.50 -11.84 -12.39
N ASP A 67 8.24 -11.65 -13.47
CA ASP A 67 9.17 -10.53 -13.63
C ASP A 67 8.43 -9.18 -13.71
N GLU A 68 7.32 -9.11 -14.44
CA GLU A 68 6.44 -7.92 -14.49
C GLU A 68 5.92 -7.56 -13.09
N GLY A 69 5.42 -8.54 -12.34
CA GLY A 69 4.96 -8.32 -10.96
C GLY A 69 6.06 -7.81 -10.03
N SER A 70 7.27 -8.34 -10.18
CA SER A 70 8.44 -7.89 -9.42
C SER A 70 8.82 -6.45 -9.77
N LEU A 71 8.79 -6.08 -11.05
CA LEU A 71 9.03 -4.70 -11.51
C LEU A 71 7.98 -3.73 -10.96
N ASP A 72 6.70 -4.09 -11.03
CA ASP A 72 5.60 -3.29 -10.46
C ASP A 72 5.78 -3.09 -8.95
N ALA A 73 6.17 -4.13 -8.22
CA ALA A 73 6.48 -4.01 -6.80
C ALA A 73 7.64 -3.05 -6.55
N ALA A 74 8.70 -3.11 -7.36
CA ALA A 74 9.82 -2.18 -7.24
C ALA A 74 9.40 -0.72 -7.50
N LEU A 75 8.50 -0.47 -8.45
CA LEU A 75 7.95 0.86 -8.74
C LEU A 75 7.08 1.38 -7.60
N ASP A 76 6.23 0.54 -7.01
CA ASP A 76 5.41 0.91 -5.86
C ASP A 76 6.27 1.19 -4.62
N LEU A 77 7.29 0.36 -4.37
CA LEU A 77 8.26 0.60 -3.30
C LEU A 77 9.02 1.92 -3.48
N ALA A 78 9.42 2.26 -4.71
CA ALA A 78 10.06 3.55 -5.02
C ALA A 78 9.13 4.76 -4.75
N ARG A 79 7.81 4.55 -4.77
CA ARG A 79 6.79 5.55 -4.41
C ARG A 79 6.39 5.52 -2.94
N GLY A 80 6.98 4.63 -2.13
CA GLY A 80 6.65 4.45 -0.72
C GLY A 80 5.35 3.69 -0.48
N VAL A 81 4.81 3.00 -1.49
CA VAL A 81 3.57 2.23 -1.40
C VAL A 81 3.88 0.80 -0.92
N LEU A 82 3.15 0.34 0.09
CA LEU A 82 3.14 -1.05 0.52
C LEU A 82 1.81 -1.67 0.14
N ALA A 83 1.82 -2.73 -0.65
CA ALA A 83 0.61 -3.46 -0.97
C ALA A 83 0.85 -4.97 -1.03
N LEU A 84 -0.22 -5.72 -0.87
CA LEU A 84 -0.29 -7.15 -1.14
C LEU A 84 -1.37 -7.40 -2.17
N GLU A 85 -1.14 -8.34 -3.05
CA GLU A 85 -2.10 -8.76 -4.05
C GLU A 85 -2.68 -10.13 -3.71
N SER A 86 -3.97 -10.31 -3.98
CA SER A 86 -4.67 -11.57 -3.83
C SER A 86 -5.37 -11.92 -5.13
N TYR A 87 -5.11 -13.11 -5.64
CA TYR A 87 -5.85 -13.69 -6.75
C TYR A 87 -6.94 -14.65 -6.26
N GLU A 88 -7.11 -14.81 -4.94
CA GLU A 88 -8.18 -15.66 -4.41
C GLU A 88 -9.54 -14.99 -4.50
N GLN A 89 -10.58 -15.81 -4.58
CA GLN A 89 -11.95 -15.33 -4.43
C GLN A 89 -12.09 -14.61 -3.07
N PRO A 90 -12.68 -13.39 -3.03
CA PRO A 90 -12.82 -12.64 -1.80
C PRO A 90 -13.53 -13.45 -0.72
N ARG A 91 -12.87 -13.65 0.43
CA ARG A 91 -13.48 -14.22 1.64
C ARG A 91 -13.93 -13.09 2.55
N ALA A 92 -14.96 -13.31 3.36
CA ALA A 92 -15.42 -12.32 4.33
C ALA A 92 -14.30 -11.82 5.27
N CYS A 93 -13.32 -12.67 5.57
CA CYS A 93 -12.17 -12.29 6.37
C CYS A 93 -11.19 -11.35 5.64
N HIS A 94 -11.10 -11.39 4.30
CA HIS A 94 -10.14 -10.58 3.52
C HIS A 94 -10.43 -9.08 3.65
N ALA A 95 -11.71 -8.69 3.67
CA ALA A 95 -12.09 -7.31 3.90
C ALA A 95 -11.59 -6.80 5.25
N ARG A 96 -11.74 -7.61 6.32
CA ARG A 96 -11.23 -7.29 7.66
C ARG A 96 -9.70 -7.29 7.72
N LEU A 97 -9.04 -8.26 7.10
CA LEU A 97 -7.58 -8.33 7.01
C LEU A 97 -7.05 -7.02 6.45
N ALA A 98 -7.62 -6.60 5.34
CA ALA A 98 -7.12 -5.44 4.65
C ALA A 98 -7.46 -4.12 5.32
N GLU A 99 -8.65 -3.98 5.88
CA GLU A 99 -8.98 -2.85 6.75
C GLU A 99 -7.94 -2.72 7.87
N ARG A 100 -7.57 -3.84 8.52
CA ARG A 100 -6.57 -3.85 9.59
C ARG A 100 -5.17 -3.51 9.10
N LEU A 101 -4.75 -4.07 7.97
CA LEU A 101 -3.45 -3.76 7.34
C LEU A 101 -3.35 -2.28 6.97
N ARG A 102 -4.39 -1.74 6.35
CA ARG A 102 -4.43 -0.34 5.92
C ARG A 102 -4.39 0.62 7.11
N LEU A 103 -5.23 0.40 8.11
CA LEU A 103 -5.36 1.31 9.25
C LEU A 103 -4.14 1.31 10.17
N ARG A 104 -3.47 0.15 10.34
CA ARG A 104 -2.37 0.01 11.32
C ARG A 104 -0.99 0.14 10.71
N TYR A 105 -0.83 -0.24 9.45
CA TYR A 105 0.48 -0.38 8.81
C TYR A 105 0.59 0.36 7.48
N ASP A 106 -0.48 1.03 7.03
CA ASP A 106 -0.52 1.68 5.71
C ASP A 106 -0.20 0.70 4.56
N ILE A 107 -0.64 -0.55 4.72
CA ILE A 107 -0.48 -1.62 3.73
C ILE A 107 -1.82 -1.81 3.01
N ASP A 108 -1.84 -1.59 1.70
CA ASP A 108 -2.98 -1.89 0.85
C ASP A 108 -3.10 -3.41 0.59
N TYR A 109 -4.31 -3.91 0.41
CA TYR A 109 -4.55 -5.28 -0.01
C TYR A 109 -5.47 -5.27 -1.23
N ARG A 110 -4.97 -5.72 -2.38
CA ARG A 110 -5.62 -5.58 -3.68
C ARG A 110 -6.09 -6.95 -4.16
N ASN A 111 -7.35 -7.06 -4.59
CA ASN A 111 -7.80 -8.28 -5.25
C ASN A 111 -7.62 -8.16 -6.76
N VAL A 112 -6.62 -8.85 -7.30
CA VAL A 112 -6.33 -8.89 -8.75
C VAL A 112 -7.05 -10.04 -9.46
N GLY A 113 -7.63 -10.98 -8.70
CA GLY A 113 -8.36 -12.14 -9.23
C GLY A 113 -9.84 -11.91 -9.52
N ALA A 114 -10.38 -10.72 -9.23
CA ALA A 114 -11.81 -10.41 -9.37
C ALA A 114 -12.36 -10.63 -10.80
N CYS A 115 -11.50 -10.50 -11.80
CA CYS A 115 -11.84 -10.52 -13.22
C CYS A 115 -11.62 -11.87 -13.90
N GLY A 116 -11.05 -12.83 -13.19
CA GLY A 116 -10.52 -14.07 -13.75
C GLY A 116 -9.12 -14.30 -13.22
N VAL A 117 -8.82 -15.57 -12.97
CA VAL A 117 -7.49 -16.00 -12.53
C VAL A 117 -6.93 -16.84 -13.65
N ASP A 118 -5.95 -16.30 -14.35
CA ASP A 118 -5.17 -17.00 -15.36
C ASP A 118 -3.69 -17.11 -14.91
N PRO A 119 -2.85 -17.87 -15.63
CA PRO A 119 -1.44 -18.01 -15.27
C PRO A 119 -0.67 -16.70 -15.21
N ALA A 120 -1.05 -15.67 -15.98
CA ALA A 120 -0.40 -14.37 -15.94
C ALA A 120 -0.76 -13.62 -14.66
N VAL A 121 -2.03 -13.61 -14.25
CA VAL A 121 -2.46 -13.01 -12.96
C VAL A 121 -1.78 -13.71 -11.77
N ILE A 122 -1.68 -15.04 -11.81
CA ILE A 122 -0.99 -15.80 -10.74
C ILE A 122 0.50 -15.45 -10.73
N GLY A 123 1.16 -15.42 -11.89
CA GLY A 123 2.59 -15.09 -11.99
C GLY A 123 2.87 -13.67 -11.50
N HIS A 124 2.12 -12.69 -11.99
CA HIS A 124 2.25 -11.29 -11.56
C HIS A 124 2.10 -11.14 -10.05
N ALA A 125 1.01 -11.64 -9.47
CA ALA A 125 0.79 -11.56 -8.02
C ALA A 125 1.88 -12.28 -7.21
N ARG A 126 2.46 -13.37 -7.72
CA ARG A 126 3.58 -14.07 -7.05
C ARG A 126 4.84 -13.21 -7.02
N GLY A 127 5.25 -12.68 -8.17
CA GLY A 127 6.42 -11.80 -8.26
C GLY A 127 6.27 -10.55 -7.40
N TYR A 128 5.11 -9.90 -7.51
CA TYR A 128 4.78 -8.71 -6.73
C TYR A 128 4.84 -8.98 -5.22
N ASN A 129 4.13 -10.03 -4.76
CA ASN A 129 4.07 -10.36 -3.35
C ASN A 129 5.41 -10.85 -2.78
N ALA A 130 6.24 -11.54 -3.56
CA ALA A 130 7.56 -11.99 -3.09
C ALA A 130 8.43 -10.80 -2.67
N MET A 131 8.45 -9.73 -3.47
CA MET A 131 9.15 -8.49 -3.14
C MET A 131 8.50 -7.74 -1.98
N MET A 132 7.18 -7.58 -2.01
CA MET A 132 6.45 -6.83 -0.98
C MET A 132 6.50 -7.49 0.39
N HIS A 133 6.37 -8.83 0.47
CA HIS A 133 6.50 -9.55 1.72
C HIS A 133 7.86 -9.35 2.37
N ARG A 134 8.95 -9.41 1.59
CA ARG A 134 10.29 -9.13 2.11
C ARG A 134 10.37 -7.73 2.70
N HIS A 135 9.93 -6.72 1.96
CA HIS A 135 10.04 -5.33 2.40
C HIS A 135 9.12 -5.00 3.59
N ILE A 136 7.89 -5.55 3.60
CA ILE A 136 6.97 -5.44 4.75
C ILE A 136 7.58 -6.12 5.97
N ALA A 137 8.19 -7.29 5.82
CA ALA A 137 8.85 -7.99 6.91
C ALA A 137 10.04 -7.21 7.47
N GLU A 138 10.83 -6.56 6.62
CA GLU A 138 11.92 -5.68 7.05
C GLU A 138 11.42 -4.47 7.85
N ARG A 139 10.31 -3.85 7.42
CA ARG A 139 9.78 -2.63 8.03
C ARG A 139 8.90 -2.87 9.26
N HIS A 140 8.13 -3.95 9.26
CA HIS A 140 7.06 -4.20 10.24
C HIS A 140 7.18 -5.57 10.93
N GLY A 141 8.06 -6.47 10.47
CA GLY A 141 8.09 -7.86 10.92
C GLY A 141 6.95 -8.69 10.33
N ALA A 142 6.62 -9.81 10.97
CA ALA A 142 5.61 -10.77 10.50
C ALA A 142 4.15 -10.31 10.72
N VAL A 143 3.85 -9.03 10.45
CA VAL A 143 2.53 -8.43 10.75
C VAL A 143 1.39 -9.00 9.92
N VAL A 144 1.67 -9.38 8.66
CA VAL A 144 0.64 -9.87 7.75
C VAL A 144 0.00 -11.15 8.30
N GLU A 145 0.83 -12.11 8.73
CA GLU A 145 0.34 -13.34 9.35
C GLU A 145 -0.36 -13.09 10.69
N ALA A 146 0.19 -12.19 11.52
CA ALA A 146 -0.38 -11.85 12.82
C ALA A 146 -1.79 -11.27 12.66
N VAL A 147 -1.97 -10.32 11.74
CA VAL A 147 -3.27 -9.73 11.44
C VAL A 147 -4.20 -10.77 10.80
N ALA A 148 -3.68 -11.63 9.90
CA ALA A 148 -4.48 -12.68 9.29
C ALA A 148 -5.01 -13.69 10.32
N ARG A 149 -4.25 -14.04 11.36
CA ARG A 149 -4.76 -14.84 12.49
C ARG A 149 -5.80 -14.06 13.31
N GLU A 150 -5.53 -12.80 13.64
CA GLU A 150 -6.44 -11.95 14.42
C GLU A 150 -7.85 -11.86 13.79
N VAL A 151 -7.92 -11.71 12.46
CA VAL A 151 -9.20 -11.58 11.73
C VAL A 151 -9.80 -12.92 11.30
N GLY A 152 -9.15 -14.03 11.64
CA GLY A 152 -9.58 -15.40 11.32
C GLY A 152 -9.42 -15.79 9.85
N CYS A 153 -8.48 -15.19 9.12
CA CYS A 153 -8.11 -15.62 7.76
C CYS A 153 -7.14 -16.80 7.74
N LEU A 154 -6.32 -16.95 8.78
CA LEU A 154 -5.52 -18.15 9.02
C LEU A 154 -6.13 -18.91 10.18
N ARG A 155 -6.41 -20.21 10.00
CA ARG A 155 -6.78 -21.08 11.11
C ARG A 155 -5.49 -21.57 11.76
N ASP A 156 -5.48 -21.68 13.09
CA ASP A 156 -4.42 -22.38 13.79
C ASP A 156 -4.43 -23.83 13.30
N GLY A 157 -3.34 -24.23 12.66
CA GLY A 157 -3.13 -25.59 12.15
C GLY A 157 -2.85 -26.59 13.26
#